data_AF-A0A1H7YJQ3-F1
#
_entry.id   AF-A0A1H7YJQ3-F1
#
_cell.length_a   1.000
_cell.length_b   1.000
_cell.length_c   1.000
_cell.angle_alpha   90.00
_cell.angle_beta   90.00
_cell.angle_gamma   90.00
#
_symmetry.space_group_name_H-M   'P 1'
#
loop_
_entity.id
_entity.type
_entity.pdbx_description
1 polymer ?
#
loop_
_entity_poly.entity_id
_entity_poly.type
_entity_poly.pdbx_seq_one_letter_code
_entity_poly.pdbx_strand_id
1 'polypeptide(L)'
;MTADPLALEALLDRMHEALQGGDLAALESLAGPLADAGATLAPPQSRATLERLRRKAARNDTLLAASLCGLRAAQRRIAELRSLEQGFSTYDGAGLKHRHPQDRGALSKRF
;
A
#
# COMPACT_ATOMS: atom_id res chain seq x y z
N MET A 1 -4.92 21.50 -23.82
CA MET A 1 -4.41 22.26 -22.67
C MET A 1 -3.04 21.69 -22.34
N THR A 2 -1.98 22.49 -22.47
CA THR A 2 -0.62 22.06 -22.12
C THR A 2 -0.42 22.15 -20.62
N ALA A 3 0.13 21.12 -19.98
CA ALA A 3 0.38 21.13 -18.54
C ALA A 3 1.58 22.01 -18.18
N ASP A 4 1.38 22.82 -17.14
CA ASP A 4 2.43 23.62 -16.50
C ASP A 4 3.38 22.69 -15.72
N PRO A 5 4.71 22.75 -15.92
CA PRO A 5 5.67 22.00 -15.12
C PRO A 5 5.52 22.20 -13.61
N LEU A 6 5.12 23.38 -13.13
CA LEU A 6 4.90 23.62 -11.69
C LEU A 6 3.70 22.83 -11.16
N ALA A 7 2.66 22.67 -11.97
CA ALA A 7 1.49 21.86 -11.61
C ALA A 7 1.88 20.38 -11.48
N LEU A 8 2.70 19.86 -12.40
CA LEU A 8 3.20 18.49 -12.32
C LEU A 8 4.10 18.28 -11.08
N GLU A 9 4.94 19.25 -10.73
CA GLU A 9 5.74 19.18 -9.51
C GLU A 9 4.88 19.14 -8.25
N ALA A 10 3.82 19.94 -8.18
CA ALA A 10 2.89 19.93 -7.06
C ALA A 10 2.14 18.59 -6.93
N LEU A 11 1.77 17.97 -8.06
CA LEU A 11 1.18 16.63 -8.06
C LEU A 11 2.17 15.57 -7.54
N LEU A 12 3.45 15.64 -7.94
CA LEU A 12 4.48 14.75 -7.43
C LEU A 12 4.76 14.96 -5.93
N ASP A 13 4.64 16.18 -5.41
CA ASP A 13 4.76 16.42 -3.97
C ASP A 13 3.55 15.90 -3.19
N ARG A 14 2.33 16.10 -3.68
CA ARG A 14 1.12 15.51 -3.07
C ARG A 14 1.16 13.99 -3.04
N MET A 15 1.63 13.36 -4.12
CA MET A 15 1.83 11.91 -4.16
C MET A 15 2.83 11.46 -3.09
N HIS A 16 3.89 12.24 -2.84
CA HIS A 16 4.87 11.93 -1.81
C HIS A 16 4.26 11.96 -0.41
N GLU A 17 3.47 12.99 -0.11
CA GLU A 17 2.75 13.12 1.16
C GLU A 17 1.75 11.97 1.35
N ALA A 18 0.97 11.65 0.32
CA ALA A 18 0.02 10.54 0.37
C ALA A 18 0.71 9.18 0.58
N LEU A 19 1.87 8.95 -0.06
CA LEU A 19 2.66 7.73 0.15
C LEU A 19 3.20 7.63 1.57
N GLN A 20 3.70 8.72 2.15
CA GLN A 20 4.17 8.75 3.53
C GLN A 20 3.03 8.54 4.53
N GLY A 21 1.86 9.11 4.26
CA GLY A 21 0.67 8.97 5.10
C GLY A 21 -0.07 7.63 4.93
N GLY A 22 0.27 6.84 3.91
CA GLY A 22 -0.47 5.62 3.57
C GLY A 22 -1.89 5.88 3.06
N ASP A 23 -2.15 7.08 2.52
CA ASP A 23 -3.46 7.48 2.03
C ASP A 23 -3.70 6.94 0.60
N LEU A 24 -4.22 5.71 0.54
CA LEU A 24 -4.49 5.02 -0.73
C LEU A 24 -5.59 5.71 -1.56
N ALA A 25 -6.56 6.36 -0.90
CA ALA A 25 -7.64 7.05 -1.59
C ALA A 25 -7.13 8.33 -2.28
N ALA A 26 -6.26 9.08 -1.61
CA ALA A 26 -5.57 10.21 -2.22
C ALA A 26 -4.72 9.75 -3.43
N LEU A 27 -4.00 8.64 -3.32
CA LEU A 27 -3.20 8.10 -4.42
C LEU A 27 -4.05 7.72 -5.64
N GLU A 28 -5.21 7.10 -5.42
CA GLU A 28 -6.16 6.79 -6.50
C GLU A 28 -6.64 8.07 -7.20
N SER A 29 -7.00 9.10 -6.42
CA SER A 29 -7.45 10.38 -6.98
C SER A 29 -6.37 11.14 -7.77
N LEU A 30 -5.08 10.89 -7.47
CA LEU A 30 -3.94 11.55 -8.12
C LEU A 30 -3.50 10.87 -9.42
N ALA A 31 -3.86 9.60 -9.64
CA ALA A 31 -3.38 8.80 -10.77
C ALA A 31 -3.75 9.42 -12.14
N GLY A 32 -5.01 9.83 -12.31
CA GLY A 32 -5.48 10.49 -13.53
C GLY A 32 -4.77 11.82 -13.80
N PRO A 33 -4.82 12.79 -12.87
CA PRO A 33 -4.13 14.07 -13.02
C PRO A 33 -2.62 13.96 -13.32
N LEU A 34 -1.92 13.00 -12.70
CA LEU A 34 -0.50 12.76 -12.96
C LEU A 34 -0.26 12.24 -14.38
N ALA A 35 -1.08 11.31 -14.85
CA ALA A 35 -0.98 10.77 -16.22
C ALA A 35 -1.25 11.86 -17.26
N ASP A 36 -2.31 12.65 -17.06
CA ASP A 36 -2.69 13.75 -17.96
C ASP A 36 -1.60 14.84 -18.00
N ALA A 37 -1.08 15.24 -16.83
CA ALA A 37 -0.03 16.25 -16.75
C ALA A 37 1.30 15.78 -17.36
N GLY A 38 1.63 14.50 -17.21
CA GLY A 38 2.80 13.90 -17.86
C GLY A 38 2.68 13.84 -19.39
N ALA A 39 1.50 13.46 -19.89
CA ALA A 39 1.24 13.35 -21.33
C ALA A 39 1.17 14.71 -22.04
N THR A 40 0.73 15.76 -21.33
CA THR A 40 0.51 17.10 -21.91
C THR A 40 1.59 18.12 -21.55
N LEU A 41 2.71 17.68 -20.96
CA LEU A 41 3.81 18.54 -20.56
C LEU A 41 4.35 19.33 -21.75
N ALA A 42 4.26 20.67 -21.68
CA ALA A 42 4.63 21.53 -22.81
C ALA A 42 6.16 21.61 -22.99
N PRO A 43 6.70 21.39 -24.20
CA PRO A 43 8.05 21.80 -24.55
C PRO A 43 8.09 23.29 -24.98
N PRO A 44 9.26 23.98 -24.90
CA PRO A 44 10.52 23.53 -24.32
C PRO A 44 10.61 23.81 -22.82
N GLN A 45 11.17 22.86 -22.06
CA GLN A 45 11.47 23.02 -20.64
C GLN A 45 12.96 23.27 -20.42
N SER A 46 13.29 24.05 -19.40
CA SER A 46 14.69 24.20 -18.98
C SER A 46 15.21 22.86 -18.48
N ARG A 47 16.51 22.59 -18.69
CA ARG A 47 17.18 21.40 -18.15
C ARG A 47 17.01 21.30 -16.63
N ALA A 48 17.09 22.43 -15.92
CA ALA A 48 16.92 22.48 -14.47
C ALA A 48 15.51 22.02 -14.03
N THR A 49 14.47 22.42 -14.76
CA THR A 49 13.08 21.98 -14.52
C THR A 49 12.94 20.48 -14.71
N LEU A 50 13.46 19.94 -15.82
CA LEU A 50 13.41 18.51 -16.10
C LEU A 50 14.17 17.68 -15.05
N GLU A 51 15.33 18.16 -14.59
CA GLU A 51 16.08 17.49 -13.53
C GLU A 51 15.33 17.49 -12.19
N ARG A 52 14.62 18.58 -11.85
CA ARG A 52 13.76 18.64 -10.65
C ARG A 52 12.60 17.67 -10.73
N LEU A 53 11.87 17.65 -11.85
CA LEU A 53 10.79 16.71 -12.10
C LEU A 53 11.28 15.26 -12.00
N ARG A 54 12.41 14.94 -12.63
CA ARG A 54 13.02 13.61 -12.58
C ARG A 54 13.37 13.20 -11.15
N ARG A 55 13.96 14.09 -10.35
CA ARG A 55 14.27 13.81 -8.93
C ARG A 55 13.01 13.52 -8.11
N LYS A 56 11.95 14.31 -8.29
CA LYS A 56 10.66 14.11 -7.59
C LYS A 56 10.01 12.79 -7.99
N ALA A 57 9.98 12.47 -9.28
CA ALA A 57 9.44 11.21 -9.77
C ALA A 57 10.23 9.99 -9.23
N ALA A 58 11.56 10.03 -9.27
CA ALA A 58 12.41 8.96 -8.76
C ALA A 58 12.24 8.71 -7.25
N ARG A 59 12.08 9.78 -6.46
CA ARG A 59 11.74 9.68 -5.03
C ARG A 59 10.44 8.90 -4.83
N ASN A 60 9.40 9.25 -5.58
CA ASN A 60 8.10 8.61 -5.44
C ASN A 60 8.09 7.16 -5.93
N ASP A 61 8.81 6.85 -7.00
CA ASP A 61 8.96 5.48 -7.50
C ASP A 61 9.59 4.55 -6.45
N THR A 62 10.64 5.04 -5.77
CA THR A 62 11.28 4.33 -4.66
C THR A 62 10.29 4.06 -3.51
N LEU A 63 9.49 5.07 -3.13
CA LEU A 63 8.49 4.91 -2.08
C LEU A 63 7.36 3.95 -2.50
N LEU A 64 6.87 4.03 -3.74
CA LEU A 64 5.86 3.10 -4.25
C LEU A 64 6.33 1.65 -4.16
N ALA A 65 7.58 1.37 -4.57
CA ALA A 65 8.14 0.03 -4.50
C ALA A 65 8.18 -0.48 -3.05
N ALA A 66 8.62 0.38 -2.12
CA ALA A 66 8.64 0.05 -0.69
C ALA A 66 7.22 -0.18 -0.13
N SER A 67 6.26 0.70 -0.47
CA SER A 67 4.87 0.59 -0.05
C SER A 67 4.21 -0.68 -0.55
N LEU A 68 4.49 -1.10 -1.79
CA LEU A 68 3.98 -2.36 -2.35
C LEU A 68 4.49 -3.58 -1.57
N CYS A 69 5.78 -3.58 -1.20
CA CYS A 69 6.35 -4.62 -0.35
C CYS A 69 5.66 -4.65 1.02
N GLY A 70 5.44 -3.49 1.63
CA GLY A 70 4.72 -3.35 2.91
C GLY A 70 3.28 -3.87 2.83
N LEU A 71 2.53 -3.49 1.79
CA LEU A 71 1.15 -3.93 1.59
C LEU A 71 1.05 -5.46 1.42
N ARG A 72 1.95 -6.06 0.65
CA ARG A 72 2.03 -7.52 0.50
C ARG A 72 2.39 -8.22 1.81
N ALA A 73 3.25 -7.63 2.64
CA ALA A 73 3.54 -8.16 3.97
C ALA A 73 2.30 -8.10 4.89
N ALA A 74 1.57 -6.97 4.90
CA ALA A 74 0.33 -6.82 5.66
C ALA A 74 -0.75 -7.81 5.20
N GLN A 75 -0.93 -7.98 3.90
CA GLN A 75 -1.88 -8.95 3.34
C GLN A 75 -1.55 -10.39 3.77
N ARG A 76 -0.27 -10.79 3.71
CA ARG A 76 0.17 -12.09 4.22
C ARG A 76 -0.17 -12.26 5.69
N ARG A 77 0.11 -11.23 6.51
CA ARG A 77 -0.20 -11.26 7.93
C ARG A 77 -1.69 -11.39 8.23
N ILE A 78 -2.54 -10.67 7.49
CA ILE A 78 -4.00 -10.79 7.64
C ILE A 78 -4.48 -12.18 7.23
N ALA A 79 -3.92 -12.76 6.16
CA ALA A 79 -4.26 -14.11 5.72
C ALA A 79 -3.88 -15.17 6.77
N GLU A 80 -2.71 -15.06 7.38
CA GLU A 80 -2.30 -15.91 8.51
C GLU A 80 -3.26 -15.80 9.69
N LEU A 81 -3.67 -14.58 10.08
CA LEU A 81 -4.60 -14.39 11.18
C LEU A 81 -5.97 -15.02 10.88
N ARG A 82 -6.47 -14.86 9.65
CA ARG A 82 -7.74 -15.50 9.22
C ARG A 82 -7.65 -17.02 9.18
N SER A 83 -6.51 -17.61 8.81
CA SER A 83 -6.37 -19.07 8.80
C SER A 83 -6.34 -19.66 10.21
N LEU A 84 -5.81 -18.93 11.19
CA LEU A 84 -5.86 -19.29 12.61
C LEU A 84 -7.31 -19.28 13.15
N GLU A 85 -8.11 -18.28 12.78
CA GLU A 85 -9.53 -18.18 13.18
C GLU A 85 -10.41 -19.28 12.57
N GLN A 86 -10.03 -19.84 11.42
CA GLN A 86 -10.77 -20.93 10.76
C GLN A 86 -10.49 -22.33 11.35
N GLY A 87 -9.70 -22.39 12.42
CA GLY A 87 -9.47 -23.59 13.22
C GLY A 87 -8.10 -24.19 12.99
N PHE A 88 -7.29 -24.17 14.04
CA PHE A 88 -6.09 -24.99 14.18
C PHE A 88 -6.52 -26.46 14.07
N SER A 89 -6.24 -27.11 12.94
CA SER A 89 -6.17 -28.58 12.89
C SER A 89 -4.84 -28.99 13.50
N THR A 90 -4.68 -28.80 14.81
CA THR A 90 -3.55 -29.36 15.53
C THR A 90 -3.71 -30.88 15.50
N TYR A 91 -2.71 -31.57 14.96
CA TYR A 91 -2.59 -33.00 15.18
C TYR A 91 -2.47 -33.20 16.69
N ASP A 92 -3.36 -33.98 17.29
CA ASP A 92 -3.15 -34.47 18.64
C ASP A 92 -1.90 -35.38 18.66
N GLY A 93 -1.36 -35.66 19.84
CA GLY A 93 -0.22 -36.58 20.01
C GLY A 93 -0.46 -38.01 19.50
N ALA A 94 -1.66 -38.32 18.98
CA ALA A 94 -2.05 -39.60 18.40
C ALA A 94 -2.19 -39.57 16.86
N GLY A 95 -1.94 -38.43 16.20
CA GLY A 95 -1.94 -38.31 14.74
C GLY A 95 -3.33 -38.21 14.09
N LEU A 96 -4.39 -37.90 14.85
CA LEU A 96 -5.74 -37.71 14.31
C LEU A 96 -6.09 -36.23 14.19
N LYS A 97 -6.64 -35.84 13.03
CA LYS A 97 -7.13 -34.49 12.74
C LYS A 97 -8.46 -34.26 13.48
N HIS A 98 -8.45 -33.64 14.64
CA HIS A 98 -9.67 -33.11 15.25
C HIS A 98 -9.78 -31.60 15.03
N ARG A 99 -10.84 -31.20 14.32
CA ARG A 99 -11.28 -29.81 14.22
C ARG A 99 -11.98 -29.46 15.52
N HIS A 100 -11.31 -28.77 16.44
CA HIS A 100 -11.98 -28.20 17.61
C HIS A 100 -12.66 -26.86 17.22
N PRO A 101 -14.00 -26.76 17.31
CA PRO A 101 -14.66 -25.47 17.34
C PRO A 101 -14.17 -24.73 18.59
N GLN A 102 -13.75 -23.49 18.43
CA GLN A 102 -13.35 -22.64 19.55
C GLN A 102 -14.60 -22.25 20.33
N ASP A 103 -15.00 -23.10 21.29
CA ASP A 103 -16.08 -22.81 22.20
C ASP A 103 -15.62 -21.73 23.20
N ARG A 104 -16.15 -20.52 23.06
CA ARG A 104 -15.86 -19.41 23.96
C ARG A 104 -16.59 -19.67 25.28
N GLY A 105 -15.87 -20.29 26.21
CA GLY A 105 -15.97 -20.00 27.63
C GLY A 105 -17.16 -20.59 28.39
N ALA A 106 -16.97 -21.79 28.93
CA ALA A 106 -17.56 -22.18 30.20
C ALA A 106 -16.44 -22.67 31.13
N LEU A 107 -15.70 -21.72 31.73
CA LEU A 107 -14.80 -22.02 32.84
C LEU A 107 -15.66 -22.35 34.07
N SER A 108 -15.95 -23.64 34.26
CA SER A 108 -16.54 -24.17 35.49
C SER A 108 -15.54 -24.00 36.64
N LYS A 109 -15.82 -23.06 37.54
CA LYS A 109 -15.24 -23.01 38.89
C LYS A 109 -15.60 -24.31 39.61
N ARG A 110 -14.59 -25.08 40.01
CA ARG A 110 -14.74 -26.12 41.04
C ARG A 110 -13.98 -25.66 42.28
N PHE A 111 -14.72 -25.19 43.27
CA PHE A 111 -14.36 -25.31 44.68
C PHE A 111 -15.07 -26.54 45.22
#